data_AF-A0A2I0AVS9-F1
#
_entry.id   AF-A0A2I0AVS9-F1
#
_cell.length_a   1.000
_cell.length_b   1.000
_cell.length_c   1.000
_cell.angle_alpha   90.00
_cell.angle_beta   90.00
_cell.angle_gamma   90.00
#
_symmetry.space_group_name_H-M   'P 1'
#
loop_
_entity.id
_entity.type
_entity.pdbx_description
1 polymer ?
#
loop_
_entity_poly.entity_id
_entity_poly.type
_entity_poly.pdbx_seq_one_letter_code
_entity_poly.pdbx_strand_id
1 'polypeptide(L)'
;MLLNISHSVVHGLDEAIKDIFPFAGQRHYCRHLFSNFKKYFPATNLRKYFWEAAKAYIKYMFDKEMNFLKANNNDSYDWLMHPNRPKHRWARHTFDKSIKVDMVTNNLAECFNCWISDEIDKPILTLLESIRLKSILIFFVSLEISLML
;
A
#
# COMPACT_ATOMS: atom_id res chain seq x y z
N MET A 1 1.54 9.06 -20.32
CA MET A 1 1.17 9.05 -18.89
C MET A 1 1.07 7.58 -18.48
N LEU A 2 2.05 7.05 -17.74
CA LEU A 2 2.04 5.64 -17.33
C LEU A 2 1.05 5.47 -16.18
N LEU A 3 -0.13 4.92 -16.47
CA LEU A 3 -1.12 4.55 -15.47
C LEU A 3 -0.48 3.52 -14.53
N ASN A 4 -0.53 3.75 -13.22
CA ASN A 4 -0.15 2.74 -12.22
C ASN A 4 -1.37 2.36 -11.41
N ILE A 5 -1.65 1.07 -11.36
CA ILE A 5 -2.75 0.51 -10.61
C ILE A 5 -2.17 -0.13 -9.36
N SER A 6 -2.55 0.42 -8.20
CA SER A 6 -2.20 -0.12 -6.90
C SER A 6 -3.40 -0.87 -6.35
N HIS A 7 -3.26 -2.17 -6.10
CA HIS A 7 -4.38 -3.01 -5.68
C HIS A 7 -3.97 -4.06 -4.64
N SER A 8 -4.99 -4.63 -4.01
CA SER A 8 -4.86 -5.74 -3.06
C SER A 8 -4.52 -7.03 -3.80
N VAL A 9 -3.74 -7.92 -3.18
CA VAL A 9 -3.47 -9.25 -3.73
C VAL A 9 -4.74 -10.11 -3.60
N VAL A 10 -5.58 -10.07 -4.63
CA VAL A 10 -6.86 -10.80 -4.71
C VAL A 10 -6.84 -11.67 -5.96
N HIS A 11 -7.41 -12.87 -5.87
CA HIS A 11 -7.47 -13.81 -6.99
C HIS A 11 -8.27 -13.20 -8.17
N GLY A 12 -7.78 -13.37 -9.40
CA GLY A 12 -8.41 -12.86 -10.63
C GLY A 12 -8.20 -11.36 -10.93
N LEU A 13 -7.84 -10.53 -9.95
CA LEU A 13 -7.69 -9.08 -10.17
C LEU A 13 -6.45 -8.73 -11.01
N ASP A 14 -5.35 -9.47 -10.82
CA ASP A 14 -4.12 -9.30 -11.62
C ASP A 14 -4.36 -9.57 -13.11
N GLU A 15 -5.21 -10.55 -13.42
CA GLU A 15 -5.56 -10.98 -14.79
C GLU A 15 -6.48 -9.96 -15.45
N ALA A 16 -7.53 -9.53 -14.74
CA ALA A 16 -8.43 -8.48 -15.23
C ALA A 16 -7.71 -7.16 -15.52
N ILE A 17 -6.76 -6.75 -14.65
CA ILE A 17 -5.97 -5.54 -14.90
C ILE A 17 -5.08 -5.71 -16.14
N LYS A 18 -4.47 -6.87 -16.35
CA LYS A 18 -3.64 -7.12 -17.54
C LYS A 18 -4.47 -7.08 -18.83
N ASP A 19 -5.70 -7.55 -18.78
CA ASP A 19 -6.60 -7.58 -19.94
C ASP A 19 -7.06 -6.17 -20.34
N ILE A 20 -7.49 -5.37 -19.36
CA ILE A 20 -8.04 -4.02 -19.60
C ILE A 20 -6.92 -2.96 -19.74
N PHE A 21 -5.83 -3.09 -18.98
CA PHE A 21 -4.73 -2.12 -18.92
C PHE A 21 -3.35 -2.81 -19.03
N PRO A 22 -3.01 -3.41 -20.19
CA PRO A 22 -1.80 -4.22 -20.36
C PRO A 22 -0.48 -3.45 -20.16
N PHE A 23 -0.50 -2.13 -20.38
CA PHE A 23 0.67 -1.26 -20.26
C PHE A 23 0.77 -0.55 -18.91
N ALA A 24 -0.19 -0.76 -18.00
CA ALA A 24 -0.18 -0.13 -16.69
C ALA A 24 0.83 -0.84 -15.76
N GLY A 25 1.62 -0.05 -15.04
CA GLY A 25 2.45 -0.58 -13.96
C GLY A 25 1.55 -1.11 -12.84
N GLN A 26 1.81 -2.33 -12.36
CA GLN A 26 1.05 -2.95 -11.28
C GLN A 26 1.84 -2.89 -9.97
N ARG A 27 1.19 -2.45 -8.89
CA ARG A 27 1.76 -2.41 -7.54
C ARG A 27 0.83 -3.11 -6.57
N HIS A 28 1.40 -4.01 -5.78
CA HIS A 28 0.70 -4.65 -4.69
C HIS A 28 0.70 -3.74 -3.48
N TYR A 29 -0.46 -3.63 -2.84
CA TYR A 29 -0.57 -2.86 -1.64
C TYR A 29 0.15 -3.54 -0.47
N CYS A 30 1.27 -2.95 -0.06
CA CYS A 30 2.19 -3.53 0.92
C CYS A 30 1.54 -3.83 2.28
N ARG A 31 0.52 -3.07 2.68
CA ARG A 31 -0.22 -3.31 3.92
C ARG A 31 -1.12 -4.56 3.84
N HIS A 32 -1.74 -4.83 2.70
CA HIS A 32 -2.49 -6.08 2.49
C HIS A 32 -1.54 -7.28 2.38
N LEU A 33 -0.41 -7.11 1.68
CA LEU A 33 0.65 -8.11 1.65
C LEU A 33 1.13 -8.44 3.07
N PHE A 34 1.37 -7.43 3.90
CA PHE A 34 1.73 -7.59 5.30
C PHE A 34 0.63 -8.25 6.14
N SER A 35 -0.64 -7.89 5.93
CA SER A 35 -1.77 -8.52 6.63
C SER A 35 -1.83 -10.02 6.35
N ASN A 36 -1.65 -10.42 5.09
CA ASN A 36 -1.55 -11.82 4.71
C ASN A 36 -0.30 -12.49 5.29
N PHE A 37 0.87 -11.82 5.24
CA PHE A 37 2.11 -12.31 5.84
C PHE A 37 1.96 -12.57 7.34
N LYS A 38 1.40 -11.61 8.08
CA LYS A 38 1.21 -11.68 9.55
C LYS A 38 0.33 -12.85 9.97
N LYS A 39 -0.64 -13.27 9.14
CA LYS A 39 -1.49 -14.45 9.43
C LYS A 39 -0.67 -15.74 9.52
N TYR A 40 0.39 -15.87 8.71
CA TYR A 40 1.28 -17.03 8.70
C TYR A 40 2.49 -16.84 9.63
N PHE A 41 2.94 -15.59 9.81
CA PHE A 41 4.17 -15.25 10.53
C PHE A 41 3.92 -14.12 11.56
N PRO A 42 3.39 -14.43 12.76
CA PRO A 42 2.96 -13.42 13.73
C PRO A 42 4.10 -12.76 14.52
N ALA A 43 5.35 -13.23 14.38
CA ALA A 43 6.47 -12.78 15.19
C ALA A 43 6.86 -11.30 14.95
N THR A 44 7.10 -10.57 16.04
CA THR A 44 7.32 -9.10 16.02
C THR A 44 8.59 -8.67 15.30
N ASN A 45 9.65 -9.47 15.38
CA ASN A 45 10.91 -9.25 14.64
C ASN A 45 10.70 -9.35 13.12
N LEU A 46 9.90 -10.30 12.64
CA LEU A 46 9.60 -10.48 11.21
C LEU A 46 8.84 -9.28 10.63
N ARG A 47 7.97 -8.65 11.43
CA ARG A 47 7.31 -7.39 11.03
C ARG A 47 8.33 -6.31 10.71
N LYS A 48 9.36 -6.13 11.56
CA LYS A 48 10.39 -5.11 11.34
C LYS A 48 11.10 -5.37 10.01
N TYR A 49 11.64 -6.57 9.82
CA TYR A 49 12.38 -6.92 8.61
C TYR A 49 11.53 -6.82 7.34
N PHE A 50 10.25 -7.22 7.40
CA PHE A 50 9.31 -7.04 6.29
C PHE A 50 9.20 -5.57 5.85
N TRP A 51 8.96 -4.66 6.80
CA TRP A 51 8.73 -3.25 6.48
C TRP A 51 10.01 -2.54 6.03
N GLU A 52 11.15 -2.86 6.63
CA GLU A 52 12.44 -2.31 6.21
C GLU A 52 12.82 -2.81 4.81
N ALA A 53 12.59 -4.10 4.49
CA ALA A 53 12.75 -4.61 3.14
C ALA A 53 11.81 -3.91 2.14
N ALA A 54 10.52 -3.82 2.46
CA ALA A 54 9.53 -3.19 1.59
C ALA A 54 9.87 -1.72 1.26
N LYS A 55 10.40 -0.96 2.24
CA LYS A 55 10.74 0.46 2.11
C LYS A 55 12.13 0.73 1.55
N ALA A 56 13.01 -0.29 1.50
CA ALA A 56 14.39 -0.13 1.06
C ALA A 56 14.47 0.57 -0.31
N TYR A 57 15.31 1.61 -0.39
CA TYR A 57 15.52 2.39 -1.61
C TYR A 57 16.49 1.74 -2.59
N ILE A 58 17.43 0.93 -2.08
CA ILE A 58 18.47 0.27 -2.87
C ILE A 58 18.46 -1.23 -2.62
N LYS A 59 18.84 -2.00 -3.65
CA LYS A 59 18.89 -3.46 -3.60
C LYS A 59 19.73 -3.99 -2.44
N TYR A 60 20.86 -3.35 -2.13
CA TYR A 60 21.71 -3.75 -1.02
C TYR A 60 20.99 -3.73 0.34
N MET A 61 20.23 -2.66 0.63
CA MET A 61 19.45 -2.57 1.87
C MET A 61 18.33 -3.60 1.90
N PHE A 62 17.66 -3.81 0.75
CA PHE A 62 16.64 -4.85 0.62
C PHE A 62 17.20 -6.25 0.91
N ASP A 63 18.32 -6.61 0.27
CA ASP A 63 18.95 -7.93 0.43
C ASP A 63 19.39 -8.15 1.88
N LYS A 64 19.91 -7.09 2.54
CA LYS A 64 20.27 -7.12 3.97
C LYS A 64 19.08 -7.48 4.86
N GLU A 65 17.95 -6.81 4.69
CA GLU A 65 16.74 -7.05 5.51
C GLU A 65 16.11 -8.42 5.20
N MET A 66 16.10 -8.83 3.93
CA MET A 66 15.66 -10.18 3.54
C MET A 66 16.54 -11.28 4.13
N ASN A 67 17.86 -11.06 4.26
CA ASN A 67 18.76 -12.01 4.91
C ASN A 67 18.48 -12.13 6.41
N PHE A 68 18.18 -11.01 7.10
CA PHE A 68 17.74 -11.08 8.49
C PHE A 68 16.42 -11.83 8.63
N LEU A 69 15.47 -11.58 7.74
CA LEU A 69 14.19 -12.29 7.71
C LEU A 69 14.41 -13.80 7.53
N LYS A 70 15.28 -14.20 6.59
CA LYS A 70 15.67 -15.60 6.35
C LYS A 70 16.34 -16.26 7.55
N ALA A 71 17.27 -15.56 8.20
CA ALA A 71 17.97 -16.07 9.37
C ALA A 71 17.04 -16.31 10.58
N ASN A 72 15.97 -15.51 10.70
CA ASN A 72 14.97 -15.69 11.76
C ASN A 72 13.91 -16.73 11.41
N ASN A 73 13.48 -16.79 10.14
CA ASN A 73 12.50 -17.76 9.67
C ASN A 73 12.61 -17.93 8.14
N ASN A 74 13.14 -19.08 7.71
CA ASN A 74 13.34 -19.36 6.28
C ASN A 74 12.01 -19.43 5.50
N ASP A 75 10.95 -19.99 6.08
CA ASP A 75 9.64 -20.10 5.43
C ASP A 75 9.04 -18.72 5.12
N SER A 76 9.29 -17.73 5.99
CA SER A 76 8.85 -16.36 5.79
C SER A 76 9.57 -15.69 4.61
N TYR A 77 10.83 -16.04 4.39
CA TYR A 77 11.61 -15.60 3.22
C TYR A 77 11.05 -16.23 1.96
N ASP A 78 10.87 -17.55 1.96
CA ASP A 78 10.35 -18.29 0.80
C ASP A 78 8.92 -17.84 0.45
N TRP A 79 8.11 -17.52 1.47
CA TRP A 79 6.79 -16.94 1.27
C TRP A 79 6.88 -15.60 0.55
N LEU A 80 7.77 -14.69 0.93
CA LEU A 80 7.89 -13.39 0.26
C LEU A 80 8.48 -13.48 -1.15
N MET A 81 9.37 -14.45 -1.38
CA MET A 81 10.05 -14.64 -2.66
C MET A 81 9.30 -15.53 -3.65
N HIS A 82 8.14 -16.06 -3.24
CA HIS A 82 7.31 -16.90 -4.10
C HIS A 82 6.95 -16.17 -5.43
N PRO A 83 6.98 -16.87 -6.58
CA PRO A 83 6.74 -16.25 -7.91
C PRO A 83 5.44 -15.46 -8.03
N ASN A 84 4.36 -15.91 -7.36
CA ASN A 84 3.07 -15.21 -7.31
C ASN A 84 3.12 -13.84 -6.60
N ARG A 85 4.21 -13.51 -5.92
CA ARG A 85 4.43 -12.23 -5.21
C ARG A 85 5.72 -11.57 -5.71
N PRO A 86 5.78 -11.17 -6.99
CA PRO A 86 7.02 -10.68 -7.56
C PRO A 86 7.45 -9.35 -6.91
N LYS A 87 8.74 -9.25 -6.56
CA LYS A 87 9.33 -8.12 -5.83
C LYS A 87 9.04 -6.75 -6.45
N HIS A 88 9.00 -6.65 -7.78
CA HIS A 88 8.72 -5.40 -8.50
C HIS A 88 7.35 -4.79 -8.19
N ARG A 89 6.44 -5.56 -7.58
CA ARG A 89 5.11 -5.08 -7.18
C ARG A 89 5.06 -4.54 -5.76
N TRP A 90 6.00 -4.89 -4.87
CA TRP A 90 5.91 -4.52 -3.44
C TRP A 90 7.19 -3.93 -2.83
N ALA A 91 8.36 -4.21 -3.40
CA ALA A 91 9.63 -3.72 -2.92
C ALA A 91 9.99 -2.38 -3.59
N ARG A 92 10.14 -1.32 -2.79
CA ARG A 92 10.32 0.04 -3.30
C ARG A 92 11.52 0.20 -4.23
N HIS A 93 12.66 -0.43 -3.92
CA HIS A 93 13.88 -0.33 -4.75
C HIS A 93 13.71 -0.80 -6.20
N THR A 94 12.66 -1.57 -6.48
CA THR A 94 12.35 -2.10 -7.82
C THR A 94 11.29 -1.29 -8.58
N PHE A 95 10.71 -0.27 -7.95
CA PHE A 95 9.72 0.57 -8.61
C PHE A 95 10.36 1.43 -9.69
N ASP A 96 9.61 1.66 -10.77
CA ASP A 96 10.04 2.53 -11.84
C ASP A 96 10.21 3.97 -11.32
N LYS A 97 11.41 4.52 -11.55
CA LYS A 97 11.85 5.86 -11.15
C LYS A 97 11.10 6.97 -11.89
N SER A 98 10.50 6.67 -13.04
CA SER A 98 9.66 7.61 -13.79
C SER A 98 8.40 7.99 -13.00
N ILE A 99 7.96 7.12 -12.09
CA ILE A 99 6.76 7.31 -11.27
C ILE A 99 7.19 7.77 -9.88
N LYS A 100 7.29 9.08 -9.72
CA LYS A 100 7.56 9.77 -8.44
C LYS A 100 6.34 9.68 -7.52
N VAL A 101 6.07 8.50 -6.97
CA VAL A 101 5.13 8.35 -5.85
C VAL A 101 5.94 7.93 -4.64
N ASP A 102 6.13 8.87 -3.72
CA ASP A 102 6.92 8.69 -2.50
C ASP A 102 6.24 7.74 -1.49
N MET A 103 4.94 7.53 -1.68
CA MET A 103 4.06 6.80 -0.78
C MET A 103 4.09 5.29 -1.09
N VAL A 104 4.89 4.54 -0.33
CA VAL A 104 4.81 3.06 -0.25
C VAL A 104 3.51 2.62 0.46
N THR A 105 2.87 3.55 1.17
CA THR A 105 1.64 3.35 1.91
C THR A 105 0.51 4.21 1.32
N ASN A 106 -0.50 3.54 0.76
CA ASN A 106 -1.82 4.08 0.43
C ASN A 106 -2.63 4.55 1.67
N ASN A 107 -1.96 5.10 2.69
CA ASN A 107 -2.63 5.64 3.87
C ASN A 107 -3.66 6.70 3.47
N LEU A 108 -3.37 7.48 2.43
CA LEU A 108 -4.27 8.51 1.96
C LEU A 108 -5.58 7.93 1.41
N ALA A 109 -5.55 6.95 0.48
CA ALA A 109 -6.80 6.42 -0.04
C ALA A 109 -7.53 5.55 0.96
N GLU A 110 -6.83 4.84 1.85
CA GLU A 110 -7.52 4.14 2.95
C GLU A 110 -8.18 5.11 3.93
N CYS A 111 -7.49 6.17 4.35
CA CYS A 111 -8.07 7.19 5.21
C CYS A 111 -9.25 7.87 4.52
N PHE A 112 -9.13 8.17 3.23
CA PHE A 112 -10.22 8.74 2.45
C PHE A 112 -11.41 7.77 2.36
N ASN A 113 -11.19 6.51 2.01
CA ASN A 113 -12.24 5.50 1.92
C ASN A 113 -12.93 5.27 3.27
N CYS A 114 -12.18 5.26 4.38
CA CYS A 114 -12.74 5.20 5.72
C CYS A 114 -13.58 6.45 6.03
N TRP A 115 -13.06 7.63 5.68
CA TRP A 115 -13.71 8.92 5.91
C TRP A 115 -15.03 9.09 5.16
N ILE A 116 -15.19 8.46 3.99
CA ILE A 116 -16.43 8.47 3.20
C ILE A 116 -17.26 7.19 3.30
N SER A 117 -16.87 6.24 4.16
CA SER A 117 -17.45 4.89 4.16
C SER A 117 -18.95 4.88 4.45
N ASP A 118 -19.44 5.78 5.31
CA ASP A 118 -20.87 5.91 5.66
C ASP A 118 -21.68 6.64 4.57
N GLU A 119 -21.01 7.20 3.56
CA GLU A 119 -21.62 8.01 2.51
C GLU A 119 -21.57 7.36 1.13
N ILE A 120 -20.71 6.36 0.93
CA ILE A 120 -20.45 5.77 -0.37
C ILE A 120 -21.67 5.05 -0.97
N ASP A 121 -22.57 4.56 -0.10
CA ASP A 121 -23.80 3.87 -0.49
C ASP A 121 -24.99 4.82 -0.74
N LYS A 122 -24.78 6.14 -0.60
CA LYS A 122 -25.83 7.15 -0.76
C LYS A 122 -25.87 7.67 -2.20
N PRO A 123 -27.01 8.26 -2.65
CA PRO A 123 -27.09 8.91 -3.95
C PRO A 123 -25.96 9.94 -4.15
N ILE A 124 -25.51 10.11 -5.39
CA ILE A 124 -24.33 10.94 -5.73
C ILE A 124 -24.41 12.36 -5.17
N LEU A 125 -25.60 12.97 -5.16
CA LEU A 125 -25.83 14.30 -4.59
C LEU A 125 -25.56 14.32 -3.08
N THR A 126 -26.04 13.30 -2.36
CA THR A 126 -25.84 13.16 -0.92
C THR A 126 -24.38 12.87 -0.57
N LEU A 127 -23.69 12.05 -1.37
CA LEU A 127 -22.24 11.81 -1.23
C LEU A 127 -21.44 13.11 -1.41
N LEU A 128 -21.70 13.86 -2.49
CA LEU A 128 -21.02 15.13 -2.77
C LEU A 128 -21.25 16.18 -1.69
N GLU A 129 -22.49 16.31 -1.20
CA GLU A 129 -22.81 17.24 -0.13
C GLU A 129 -22.12 16.85 1.19
N SER A 130 -22.08 15.56 1.50
CA SER A 130 -21.38 15.06 2.68
C SER A 130 -19.87 15.32 2.59
N ILE A 131 -19.25 15.07 1.44
CA ILE A 131 -17.83 15.40 1.20
C ILE A 131 -17.59 16.89 1.42
N ARG A 132 -18.44 17.77 0.85
CA ARG A 132 -18.34 19.23 1.03
C ARG A 132 -18.37 19.62 2.50
N LEU A 133 -19.35 19.13 3.26
CA LEU A 133 -19.51 19.46 4.68
C LEU A 133 -18.33 18.96 5.52
N LYS A 134 -17.88 17.72 5.30
CA LYS A 134 -16.74 17.16 6.02
C LYS A 134 -15.44 17.90 5.67
N SER A 135 -15.23 18.31 4.42
CA SER A 135 -14.07 19.13 4.01
C SER A 135 -14.04 20.49 4.71
N ILE A 136 -15.19 21.15 4.82
CA ILE A 136 -15.32 22.43 5.54
C ILE A 136 -14.97 22.24 7.02
N LEU A 137 -15.48 21.18 7.66
CA LEU A 137 -15.17 20.87 9.05
C LEU A 137 -13.66 20.68 9.28
N ILE A 138 -13.00 19.91 8.42
CA ILE A 138 -11.54 19.69 8.51
C ILE A 138 -10.78 21.02 8.39
N PHE A 139 -11.20 21.91 7.49
CA PHE A 139 -10.57 23.21 7.33
C PHE A 139 -10.65 24.05 8.61
N PHE A 140 -11.83 24.12 9.25
CA PHE A 140 -12.01 24.85 10.50
C PHE A 140 -11.21 24.25 11.66
N VAL A 141 -11.25 22.92 11.84
CA VAL A 141 -10.47 22.23 12.88
C VAL A 141 -8.97 22.46 12.69
N SER A 142 -8.49 22.42 11.45
CA SER A 142 -7.08 22.69 11.13
C SER A 142 -6.68 24.14 11.43
N LEU A 143 -7.61 25.09 11.20
CA LEU A 143 -7.40 26.50 11.50
C LEU A 143 -7.30 26.75 13.01
N GLU A 144 -8.19 26.13 13.81
CA GLU A 144 -8.16 26.24 15.27
C GLU A 144 -6.88 25.64 15.88
N ILE A 145 -6.47 24.46 15.43
CA ILE A 145 -5.21 23.83 15.88
C ILE A 145 -4.01 24.72 15.54
N SER A 146 -3.99 25.31 14.35
CA SER A 146 -2.89 26.21 13.93
C SER A 146 -2.87 27.55 14.67
N LEU A 147 -3.98 27.95 15.30
CA LEU A 147 -4.06 29.15 16.15
C LEU A 147 -3.73 28.84 17.62
N MET A 148 -3.79 27.56 18.02
CA MET A 148 -3.41 27.09 19.37
C MET A 148 -1.93 26.70 19.49
N LEU A 149 -1.20 26.59 18.37
CA LEU A 149 0.25 26.31 18.29
C LEU A 149 1.05 27.58 18.00
#